data_AF-A0A9W7EBI0-F1
#
_entry.id   AF-A0A9W7EBI0-F1
#
_cell.length_a   1.000
_cell.length_b   1.000
_cell.length_c   1.000
_cell.angle_alpha   90.00
_cell.angle_beta   90.00
_cell.angle_gamma   90.00
#
_symmetry.space_group_name_H-M   'P 1'
#
loop_
_entity.id
_entity.type
_entity.pdbx_description
1 polymer ?
#
loop_
_entity_poly.entity_id
_entity_poly.type
_entity_poly.pdbx_seq_one_letter_code
_entity_poly.pdbx_strand_id
1 'polypeptide(L)'
;MDPSGKSGMGKMFVMLPVMLYARKLDAEDPNTVLLIRCAYGVVQALTFTILFLTYTRLSSISNPTQIVYIEKAKGFMDDPSAPKKYTKGKKQEMYSAKFNELLSSSCMGILMTCGLHYYKGMVMGLAIQCVMGPFNLYDNAVIGVMMWGKNDMGEKLELTDDMTLIEMAEGGKETVIREGKGSVKKDDDAVPRIKKDDKKKMSESDFEELLLDTWDQAGSANLKPLISYLSTTTVKHRTKEFGWTPLMIFCGLHGAVGFEDGIRKCVELGADVEVKDEEGWTALHWCAYHGNATAVKVLKETCGIEGVEGVKDKEGKTVRDLCVEEKNEDVWREVEGGGEEGEGVKKRK
;
A
#
# COMPACT_ATOMS: atom_id res chain seq x y z
N MET A 1 -2.54 27.61 -8.83
CA MET A 1 -3.75 27.42 -8.00
C MET A 1 -3.69 26.00 -7.45
N ASP A 2 -3.33 25.88 -6.18
CA ASP A 2 -3.14 24.61 -5.47
C ASP A 2 -4.52 23.95 -5.19
N PRO A 3 -4.75 22.69 -5.57
CA PRO A 3 -6.01 22.00 -5.30
C PRO A 3 -6.19 21.55 -3.83
N SER A 4 -5.22 21.79 -2.93
CA SER A 4 -5.30 21.40 -1.51
C SER A 4 -6.37 22.17 -0.69
N GLY A 5 -6.89 23.28 -1.19
CA GLY A 5 -7.89 24.12 -0.49
C GLY A 5 -9.34 23.64 -0.56
N LYS A 6 -9.64 22.50 -1.20
CA LYS A 6 -11.02 22.09 -1.52
C LYS A 6 -11.75 21.34 -0.39
N SER A 7 -11.06 20.61 0.49
CA SER A 7 -11.74 19.76 1.49
C SER A 7 -12.37 20.55 2.65
N GLY A 8 -11.74 21.65 3.10
CA GLY A 8 -12.27 22.51 4.16
C GLY A 8 -13.48 23.33 3.71
N MET A 9 -13.51 23.76 2.45
CA MET A 9 -14.58 24.58 1.89
C MET A 9 -15.87 23.77 1.71
N GLY A 10 -15.78 22.53 1.24
CA GLY A 10 -16.93 21.63 1.08
C GLY A 10 -17.64 21.31 2.41
N LYS A 11 -16.87 21.11 3.50
CA LYS A 11 -17.43 20.88 4.84
C LYS A 11 -18.21 22.08 5.36
N MET A 12 -17.73 23.30 5.12
CA MET A 12 -18.44 24.52 5.53
C MET A 12 -19.78 24.67 4.82
N PHE A 13 -19.87 24.33 3.52
CA PHE A 13 -21.13 24.39 2.77
C PHE A 13 -22.19 23.41 3.28
N VAL A 14 -21.79 22.24 3.79
CA VAL A 14 -22.72 21.27 4.41
C VAL A 14 -23.06 21.67 5.85
N MET A 15 -22.09 22.21 6.60
CA MET A 15 -22.28 22.54 8.01
C MET A 15 -23.07 23.83 8.25
N LEU A 16 -22.98 24.82 7.36
CA LEU A 16 -23.72 26.08 7.49
C LEU A 16 -25.25 25.86 7.56
N PRO A 17 -25.89 25.13 6.64
CA PRO A 17 -27.30 24.80 6.73
C PRO A 17 -27.66 24.04 8.00
N VAL A 18 -26.84 23.08 8.42
CA VAL A 18 -27.05 22.29 9.64
C VAL A 18 -26.99 23.17 10.88
N MET A 19 -26.00 24.08 10.99
CA MET A 19 -25.90 25.00 12.11
C MET A 19 -27.06 26.02 12.14
N LEU A 20 -27.46 26.54 10.98
CA LEU A 20 -28.59 27.47 10.87
C LEU A 20 -29.92 26.80 11.22
N TYR A 21 -30.10 25.54 10.81
CA TYR A 21 -31.28 24.75 11.14
C TYR A 21 -31.27 24.32 12.61
N ALA A 22 -30.11 23.95 13.14
CA ALA A 22 -30.00 23.50 14.52
C ALA A 22 -30.23 24.62 15.54
N ARG A 23 -30.03 25.90 15.17
CA ARG A 23 -30.50 27.06 15.96
C ARG A 23 -32.03 27.21 16.00
N LYS A 24 -32.74 26.60 15.06
CA LYS A 24 -34.22 26.57 15.02
C LYS A 24 -34.79 25.36 15.73
N LEU A 25 -33.95 24.43 16.22
CA LEU A 25 -34.40 23.32 17.03
C LEU A 25 -34.84 23.88 18.39
N ASP A 26 -36.08 23.59 18.76
CA ASP A 26 -36.58 23.89 20.08
C ASP A 26 -35.91 22.94 21.08
N ALA A 27 -34.98 23.49 21.86
CA ALA A 27 -34.24 22.72 22.87
C ALA A 27 -35.06 22.47 24.14
N GLU A 28 -36.24 23.09 24.26
CA GLU A 28 -37.15 22.95 25.40
C GLU A 28 -38.29 21.96 25.10
N ASP A 29 -38.62 21.73 23.82
CA ASP A 29 -39.61 20.73 23.40
C ASP A 29 -39.13 19.28 23.68
N PRO A 30 -39.83 18.52 24.55
CA PRO A 30 -39.43 17.15 24.90
C PRO A 30 -39.39 16.18 23.71
N ASN A 31 -40.27 16.37 22.73
CA ASN A 31 -40.33 15.49 21.55
C ASN A 31 -39.13 15.70 20.63
N THR A 32 -38.76 16.97 20.39
CA THR A 32 -37.57 17.35 19.62
C THR A 32 -36.30 16.83 20.29
N VAL A 33 -36.18 16.97 21.62
CA VAL A 33 -35.04 16.44 22.38
C VAL A 33 -34.95 14.92 22.27
N LEU A 34 -36.08 14.21 22.41
CA LEU A 34 -36.12 12.75 22.30
C LEU A 34 -35.69 12.28 20.90
N LEU A 35 -36.20 12.92 19.85
CA LEU A 35 -35.87 12.58 18.47
C LEU A 35 -34.37 12.75 18.19
N ILE A 36 -33.77 13.84 18.69
CA ILE A 36 -32.33 14.09 18.55
C ILE A 36 -31.50 13.05 19.31
N ARG A 37 -31.93 12.64 20.51
CA ARG A 37 -31.27 11.56 21.27
C ARG A 37 -31.31 10.23 20.52
N CYS A 38 -32.46 9.87 19.95
CA CYS A 38 -32.60 8.67 19.12
C CYS A 38 -31.71 8.74 17.89
N ALA A 39 -31.71 9.86 17.16
CA ALA A 39 -30.86 10.07 15.99
C ALA A 39 -29.37 9.95 16.36
N TYR A 40 -28.96 10.56 17.47
CA TYR A 40 -27.59 10.44 17.97
C TYR A 40 -27.25 8.99 18.33
N GLY A 41 -28.15 8.27 19.00
CA GLY A 41 -27.98 6.85 19.32
C GLY A 41 -27.77 5.99 18.08
N VAL A 42 -28.53 6.22 17.01
CA VAL A 42 -28.36 5.53 15.71
C VAL A 42 -26.98 5.84 15.11
N VAL A 43 -26.58 7.12 15.11
CA VAL A 43 -25.25 7.53 14.62
C VAL A 43 -24.13 6.89 15.43
N GLN A 44 -24.27 6.74 16.75
CA GLN A 44 -23.29 6.03 17.57
C GLN A 44 -23.25 4.54 17.25
N ALA A 45 -24.39 3.88 17.07
CA ALA A 45 -24.43 2.47 16.68
C ALA A 45 -23.73 2.23 15.33
N LEU A 46 -23.96 3.11 14.35
CA LEU A 46 -23.25 3.07 13.06
C LEU A 46 -21.75 3.32 13.22
N THR A 47 -21.38 4.30 14.05
CA THR A 47 -19.97 4.62 14.36
C THR A 47 -19.24 3.42 14.94
N PHE A 48 -19.79 2.76 15.96
CA PHE A 48 -19.20 1.56 16.55
C PHE A 48 -19.18 0.38 15.57
N THR A 49 -20.18 0.26 14.70
CA THR A 49 -20.19 -0.75 13.64
C THR A 49 -19.03 -0.54 12.67
N ILE A 50 -18.79 0.69 12.22
CA ILE A 50 -17.66 1.03 11.33
C ILE A 50 -16.33 0.80 12.05
N LEU A 51 -16.21 1.20 13.31
CA LEU A 51 -14.99 0.97 14.10
C LEU A 51 -14.72 -0.52 14.29
N PHE A 52 -15.75 -1.33 14.53
CA PHE A 52 -15.64 -2.78 14.64
C PHE A 52 -15.19 -3.42 13.31
N LEU A 53 -15.82 -3.06 12.19
CA LEU A 53 -15.42 -3.55 10.87
C LEU A 53 -13.97 -3.14 10.55
N THR A 54 -13.60 -1.90 10.85
CA THR A 54 -12.23 -1.39 10.69
C THR A 54 -11.25 -2.20 11.53
N TYR A 55 -11.58 -2.51 12.78
CA TYR A 55 -10.77 -3.37 13.65
C TYR A 55 -10.58 -4.77 13.07
N THR A 56 -11.66 -5.41 12.59
CA THR A 56 -11.55 -6.76 12.00
C THR A 56 -10.65 -6.77 10.76
N ARG A 57 -10.71 -5.73 9.92
CA ARG A 57 -9.82 -5.59 8.74
C ARG A 57 -8.38 -5.27 9.13
N LEU A 58 -8.19 -4.45 10.16
CA LEU A 58 -6.87 -4.15 10.71
C LEU A 58 -6.19 -5.42 11.27
N SER A 59 -6.94 -6.35 11.87
CA SER A 59 -6.40 -7.64 12.33
C SER A 59 -6.07 -8.60 11.19
N SER A 60 -6.62 -8.37 9.99
CA SER A 60 -6.40 -9.19 8.79
C SER A 60 -5.52 -8.50 7.75
N ILE A 61 -4.70 -7.53 8.16
CA ILE A 61 -3.80 -6.82 7.24
C ILE A 61 -2.74 -7.77 6.68
N SER A 62 -2.61 -7.76 5.36
CA SER A 62 -1.51 -8.41 4.65
C SER A 62 -0.22 -7.60 4.85
N ASN A 63 0.91 -8.29 5.05
CA ASN A 63 2.24 -7.68 5.25
C ASN A 63 2.34 -6.75 6.48
N PRO A 64 2.10 -7.28 7.70
CA PRO A 64 2.08 -6.48 8.94
C PRO A 64 3.42 -5.83 9.29
N THR A 65 4.52 -6.38 8.77
CA THR A 65 5.91 -5.92 8.99
C THR A 65 6.37 -4.86 7.99
N GLN A 66 5.58 -4.55 6.95
CA GLN A 66 5.91 -3.53 5.96
C GLN A 66 6.19 -2.19 6.65
N ILE A 67 7.26 -1.50 6.29
CA ILE A 67 7.55 -0.18 6.86
C ILE A 67 6.70 0.88 6.15
N VAL A 68 6.05 1.74 6.93
CA VAL A 68 5.23 2.85 6.43
C VAL A 68 5.66 4.16 7.09
N TYR A 69 5.49 5.26 6.34
CA TYR A 69 5.74 6.62 6.81
C TYR A 69 4.41 7.36 6.94
N ILE A 70 4.10 7.84 8.14
CA ILE A 70 2.85 8.58 8.41
C ILE A 70 3.19 10.05 8.65
N GLU A 71 2.57 10.94 7.87
CA GLU A 71 2.65 12.39 8.10
C GLU A 71 2.08 12.71 9.48
N LYS A 72 2.86 13.43 10.29
CA LYS A 72 2.41 13.97 11.56
C LYS A 72 1.45 15.11 11.27
N ALA A 73 0.24 15.02 11.81
CA ALA A 73 -0.72 16.12 11.72
C ALA A 73 -0.08 17.40 12.25
N LYS A 74 -0.15 18.48 11.45
CA LYS A 74 0.26 19.82 11.90
C LYS A 74 -0.60 20.20 13.10
N GLY A 75 0.05 20.55 14.20
CA GLY A 75 -0.60 21.14 15.35
C GLY A 75 -1.23 22.48 14.96
N PHE A 76 -2.26 22.89 15.68
CA PHE A 76 -2.95 24.16 15.43
C PHE A 76 -2.03 25.39 15.48
N MET A 77 -0.91 25.29 16.20
CA MET A 77 0.11 26.34 16.31
C MET A 77 1.32 26.15 15.39
N ASP A 78 1.35 25.08 14.59
CA ASP A 78 2.43 24.87 13.65
C ASP A 78 2.26 25.80 12.44
N ASP A 79 3.37 26.38 11.98
CA ASP A 79 3.38 27.22 10.78
C ASP A 79 2.77 26.44 9.59
N PRO A 80 1.73 26.96 8.91
CA PRO A 80 1.14 26.32 7.73
C PRO A 80 2.17 26.03 6.64
N SER A 81 3.26 26.80 6.59
CA SER A 81 4.36 26.69 5.63
C SER A 81 5.47 25.75 6.11
N ALA A 82 5.40 25.25 7.35
CA ALA A 82 6.39 24.32 7.89
C ALA A 82 6.42 23.02 7.07
N PRO A 83 7.61 22.42 6.94
CA PRO A 83 7.79 21.17 6.22
C PRO A 83 7.05 20.02 6.93
N LYS A 84 6.57 19.05 6.13
CA LYS A 84 5.71 17.95 6.53
C LYS A 84 6.47 16.86 7.28
N LYS A 85 6.41 16.85 8.61
CA LYS A 85 7.11 15.83 9.40
C LYS A 85 6.50 14.43 9.22
N TYR A 86 7.32 13.40 9.02
CA TYR A 86 6.89 11.99 8.94
C TYR A 86 7.38 11.14 10.11
N THR A 87 6.62 10.09 10.45
CA THR A 87 7.01 9.05 11.43
C THR A 87 7.12 7.70 10.74
N LYS A 88 8.27 7.04 10.89
CA LYS A 88 8.58 5.71 10.36
C LYS A 88 8.17 4.63 11.36
N GLY A 89 7.49 3.58 10.90
CA GLY A 89 7.18 2.42 11.73
C GLY A 89 6.64 1.25 10.91
N LYS A 90 6.39 0.10 11.56
CA LYS A 90 5.73 -1.02 10.89
C LYS A 90 4.25 -0.73 10.65
N LYS A 91 3.71 -1.18 9.52
CA LYS A 91 2.35 -0.95 9.05
C LYS A 91 1.31 -1.32 10.10
N GLN A 92 1.43 -2.52 10.67
CA GLN A 92 0.49 -2.98 11.69
C GLN A 92 0.53 -2.12 12.95
N GLU A 93 1.73 -1.80 13.44
CA GLU A 93 1.92 -1.01 14.66
C GLU A 93 1.40 0.42 14.48
N MET A 94 1.69 1.04 13.34
CA MET A 94 1.31 2.41 13.03
C MET A 94 -0.20 2.55 12.80
N TYR A 95 -0.81 1.65 12.05
CA TYR A 95 -2.27 1.67 11.85
C TYR A 95 -3.02 1.32 13.12
N SER A 96 -2.49 0.40 13.94
CA SER A 96 -3.07 0.12 15.26
C SER A 96 -2.97 1.32 16.20
N ALA A 97 -1.85 2.03 16.20
CA ALA A 97 -1.70 3.26 16.97
C ALA A 97 -2.70 4.34 16.53
N LYS A 98 -2.86 4.54 15.22
CA LYS A 98 -3.83 5.50 14.67
C LYS A 98 -5.28 5.09 14.88
N PHE A 99 -5.59 3.80 14.79
CA PHE A 99 -6.90 3.28 15.15
C PHE A 99 -7.21 3.51 16.64
N ASN A 100 -6.25 3.25 17.52
CA ASN A 100 -6.41 3.48 18.96
C ASN A 100 -6.58 4.97 19.30
N GLU A 101 -5.86 5.86 18.61
CA GLU A 101 -6.04 7.31 18.71
C GLU A 101 -7.46 7.73 18.30
N LEU A 102 -7.96 7.19 17.19
CA LEU A 102 -9.33 7.42 16.72
C LEU A 102 -10.37 6.86 17.70
N LEU A 103 -10.20 5.63 18.18
CA LEU A 103 -11.11 5.00 19.12
C LEU A 103 -11.17 5.79 20.43
N SER A 104 -10.02 6.16 20.99
CA SER A 104 -9.92 6.94 22.22
C SER A 104 -10.57 8.32 22.05
N SER A 105 -10.25 9.04 20.98
CA SER A 105 -10.84 10.37 20.71
C SER A 105 -12.35 10.29 20.45
N SER A 106 -12.84 9.24 19.79
CA SER A 106 -14.28 9.00 19.59
C SER A 106 -14.99 8.75 20.93
N CYS A 107 -14.46 7.87 21.77
CA CYS A 107 -15.00 7.60 23.10
C CYS A 107 -15.01 8.87 23.98
N MET A 108 -13.92 9.63 23.97
CA MET A 108 -13.80 10.89 24.70
C MET A 108 -14.83 11.92 24.21
N GLY A 109 -15.00 12.05 22.89
CA GLY A 109 -15.98 12.94 22.27
C GLY A 109 -17.42 12.55 22.63
N ILE A 110 -17.76 11.25 22.63
CA ILE A 110 -19.06 10.75 23.05
C ILE A 110 -19.31 11.07 24.53
N LEU A 111 -18.33 10.76 25.39
CA LEU A 111 -18.41 11.03 26.82
C LEU A 111 -18.62 12.52 27.11
N MET A 112 -17.87 13.39 26.43
CA MET A 112 -18.01 14.84 26.56
C MET A 112 -19.38 15.32 26.06
N THR A 113 -19.83 14.85 24.90
CA THR A 113 -21.11 15.26 24.30
C THR A 113 -22.30 14.82 25.15
N CYS A 114 -22.31 13.56 25.58
CA CYS A 114 -23.31 13.04 26.50
C CYS A 114 -23.26 13.78 27.84
N GLY A 115 -22.06 13.94 28.42
CA GLY A 115 -21.88 14.63 29.70
C GLY A 115 -22.41 16.06 29.66
N LEU A 116 -22.07 16.84 28.64
CA LEU A 116 -22.57 18.20 28.47
C LEU A 116 -24.08 18.27 28.21
N HIS A 117 -24.64 17.29 27.50
CA HIS A 117 -26.07 17.21 27.29
C HIS A 117 -26.82 16.89 28.58
N TYR A 118 -26.39 15.90 29.35
CA TYR A 118 -27.03 15.53 30.61
C TYR A 118 -26.80 16.57 31.73
N TYR A 119 -25.62 17.20 31.78
CA TYR A 119 -25.28 18.17 32.82
C TYR A 119 -25.84 19.57 32.55
N LYS A 120 -25.86 20.03 31.29
CA LYS A 120 -26.26 21.40 30.92
C LYS A 120 -27.46 21.48 29.97
N GLY A 121 -28.08 20.35 29.62
CA GLY A 121 -29.22 20.32 28.69
C GLY A 121 -28.86 20.72 27.25
N MET A 122 -27.58 20.72 26.87
CA MET A 122 -27.16 21.21 25.55
C MET A 122 -27.56 20.23 24.43
N VAL A 123 -28.71 20.46 23.81
CA VAL A 123 -29.24 19.65 22.68
C VAL A 123 -28.46 19.90 21.38
N MET A 124 -28.00 21.14 21.17
CA MET A 124 -27.26 21.54 19.97
C MET A 124 -26.01 20.67 19.73
N GLY A 125 -25.31 20.29 20.80
CA GLY A 125 -24.12 19.44 20.71
C GLY A 125 -24.43 18.05 20.11
N LEU A 126 -25.55 17.44 20.52
CA LEU A 126 -26.00 16.17 19.94
C LEU A 126 -26.34 16.33 18.46
N ALA A 127 -27.10 17.37 18.10
CA ALA A 127 -27.51 17.61 16.72
C ALA A 127 -26.30 17.82 15.78
N ILE A 128 -25.29 18.58 16.23
CA ILE A 128 -24.05 18.76 15.47
C ILE A 128 -23.30 17.43 15.30
N GLN A 129 -23.17 16.64 16.36
CA GLN A 129 -22.44 15.37 16.31
C GLN A 129 -23.14 14.28 15.48
N CYS A 130 -24.48 14.35 15.33
CA CYS A 130 -25.19 13.49 14.38
C CYS A 130 -24.70 13.66 12.93
N VAL A 131 -24.21 14.85 12.58
CA VAL A 131 -23.68 15.13 11.24
C VAL A 131 -22.16 15.05 11.23
N MET A 132 -21.48 15.71 12.17
CA MET A 132 -20.01 15.75 12.24
C MET A 132 -19.40 14.38 12.50
N GLY A 133 -20.02 13.52 13.32
CA GLY A 133 -19.50 12.19 13.62
C GLY A 133 -19.25 11.38 12.34
N PRO A 134 -20.28 11.13 11.51
CA PRO A 134 -20.11 10.43 10.23
C PRO A 134 -19.07 11.06 9.29
N PHE A 135 -19.02 12.39 9.18
CA PHE A 135 -18.01 13.08 8.37
C PHE A 135 -16.59 12.86 8.89
N ASN A 136 -16.40 12.98 10.21
CA ASN A 136 -15.10 12.73 10.85
C ASN A 136 -14.63 11.29 10.64
N LEU A 137 -15.54 10.32 10.64
CA LEU A 137 -15.22 8.93 10.31
C LEU A 137 -14.86 8.77 8.81
N TYR A 138 -15.61 9.41 7.91
CA TYR A 138 -15.38 9.33 6.46
C TYR A 138 -14.03 9.90 6.02
N ASP A 139 -13.61 10.98 6.68
CA ASP A 139 -12.33 11.64 6.41
C ASP A 139 -11.17 11.06 7.23
N ASN A 140 -11.46 10.19 8.21
CA ASN A 140 -10.41 9.55 8.96
C ASN A 140 -9.57 8.67 8.03
N ALA A 141 -8.26 8.84 8.11
CA ALA A 141 -7.35 8.16 7.21
C ALA A 141 -7.36 6.65 7.37
N VAL A 142 -7.39 6.11 8.61
CA VAL A 142 -7.39 4.65 8.85
C VAL A 142 -8.69 4.02 8.33
N ILE A 143 -9.84 4.66 8.59
CA ILE A 143 -11.12 4.19 8.03
C ILE A 143 -11.08 4.31 6.50
N GLY A 144 -10.52 5.41 5.99
CA GLY A 144 -10.20 5.67 4.59
C GLY A 144 -9.64 4.44 3.86
N VAL A 145 -8.53 3.96 4.40
CA VAL A 145 -7.77 2.82 3.87
C VAL A 145 -8.53 1.52 4.02
N MET A 146 -9.06 1.25 5.21
CA MET A 146 -9.65 -0.04 5.54
C MET A 146 -11.05 -0.25 4.93
N MET A 147 -11.84 0.81 4.76
CA MET A 147 -13.24 0.70 4.36
C MET A 147 -13.46 0.97 2.89
N TRP A 148 -12.73 1.93 2.31
CA TRP A 148 -12.95 2.39 0.95
C TRP A 148 -11.80 2.04 0.00
N GLY A 149 -10.74 1.39 0.49
CA GLY A 149 -9.55 1.16 -0.31
C GLY A 149 -8.92 2.47 -0.79
N LYS A 150 -9.15 3.59 -0.07
CA LYS A 150 -8.37 4.80 -0.31
C LYS A 150 -6.91 4.42 -0.09
N ASN A 151 -6.04 4.83 -1.01
CA ASN A 151 -4.60 4.70 -0.87
C ASN A 151 -4.20 5.18 0.53
N ASP A 152 -3.20 4.53 1.13
CA ASP A 152 -2.83 4.43 2.54
C ASP A 152 -2.96 5.65 3.49
N MET A 153 -3.41 6.85 3.08
CA MET A 153 -4.20 7.83 3.84
C MET A 153 -4.90 8.83 2.87
N GLY A 154 -6.23 8.96 2.94
CA GLY A 154 -7.07 9.78 2.05
C GLY A 154 -6.51 11.17 1.69
N GLU A 155 -6.40 11.44 0.38
CA GLU A 155 -5.99 12.71 -0.25
C GLU A 155 -4.70 13.38 0.28
N LYS A 156 -3.60 12.62 0.26
CA LYS A 156 -2.21 12.98 -0.14
C LYS A 156 -1.24 12.08 0.63
N LEU A 157 -1.27 10.80 0.30
CA LEU A 157 -0.03 10.05 0.18
C LEU A 157 -0.05 9.47 -1.23
N GLU A 158 0.65 10.16 -2.11
CA GLU A 158 1.19 9.49 -3.28
C GLU A 158 2.03 8.32 -2.74
N LEU A 159 1.69 7.10 -3.12
CA LEU A 159 2.62 5.98 -3.07
C LEU A 159 3.66 6.24 -4.16
N THR A 160 4.52 7.22 -3.90
CA THR A 160 5.71 7.51 -4.66
C THR A 160 6.89 6.95 -3.90
N ASP A 161 7.77 6.31 -4.67
CA ASP A 161 8.98 5.63 -4.22
C ASP A 161 9.79 6.50 -3.25
N ASP A 162 10.57 5.86 -2.38
CA ASP A 162 11.47 6.48 -1.40
C ASP A 162 12.44 7.55 -1.98
N MET A 163 12.49 7.73 -3.30
CA MET A 163 13.21 8.81 -3.99
C MET A 163 12.45 10.15 -4.06
N THR A 164 11.13 10.17 -3.86
CA THR A 164 10.30 11.40 -4.00
C THR A 164 10.12 12.19 -2.70
N LEU A 165 10.33 11.57 -1.54
CA LEU A 165 10.47 12.32 -0.29
C LEU A 165 11.76 13.16 -0.31
N ILE A 166 12.80 12.70 -1.03
CA ILE A 166 14.05 13.44 -1.21
C ILE A 166 13.84 14.64 -2.15
N GLU A 167 13.09 14.50 -3.24
CA GLU A 167 12.78 15.63 -4.15
C GLU A 167 11.72 16.60 -3.61
N MET A 168 10.78 16.17 -2.75
CA MET A 168 9.90 17.10 -2.02
C MET A 168 10.61 17.83 -0.87
N ALA A 169 11.73 17.29 -0.38
CA ALA A 169 12.59 17.92 0.61
C ALA A 169 13.54 19.00 0.04
N GLU A 170 13.78 19.01 -1.28
CA GLU A 170 14.59 20.07 -1.93
C GLU A 170 13.92 21.45 -1.93
N GLY A 171 12.67 21.55 -1.46
CA GLY A 171 11.95 22.80 -1.26
C GLY A 171 11.98 23.39 0.15
N GLY A 172 12.49 22.69 1.17
CA GLY A 172 12.48 23.24 2.53
C GLY A 172 12.87 22.27 3.62
N LYS A 173 14.14 22.38 4.07
CA LYS A 173 14.72 21.94 5.35
C LYS A 173 13.82 21.04 6.21
N GLU A 174 13.97 19.72 6.14
CA GLU A 174 13.29 18.84 7.10
C GLU A 174 14.27 18.17 8.07
N THR A 175 14.08 18.51 9.34
CA THR A 175 14.74 17.91 10.49
C THR A 175 13.99 16.64 10.89
N VAL A 176 14.61 15.49 10.63
CA VAL A 176 14.19 14.20 11.17
C VAL A 176 14.32 14.26 12.69
N ILE A 177 13.18 14.31 13.41
CA ILE A 177 13.19 14.17 14.87
C ILE A 177 13.34 12.68 15.19
N ARG A 178 14.59 12.25 15.36
CA ARG A 178 14.89 11.01 16.09
C ARG A 178 14.62 11.27 17.57
N GLU A 179 13.67 10.56 18.16
CA GLU A 179 13.62 10.48 19.62
C GLU A 179 14.86 9.72 20.13
N GLY A 180 15.83 10.51 20.62
CA GLY A 180 16.69 10.19 21.76
C GLY A 180 17.72 9.07 21.62
N LYS A 181 18.96 9.44 21.26
CA LYS A 181 20.11 9.51 22.18
C LYS A 181 21.33 10.12 21.48
N GLY A 182 21.86 11.21 22.03
CA GLY A 182 23.27 11.63 21.83
C GLY A 182 23.57 12.70 20.77
N SER A 183 23.30 13.97 21.11
CA SER A 183 24.24 15.12 21.10
C SER A 183 25.16 15.46 19.88
N VAL A 184 25.08 16.76 19.47
CA VAL A 184 26.17 17.67 18.98
C VAL A 184 26.54 17.52 17.48
N LYS A 185 26.73 18.53 16.60
CA LYS A 185 26.73 20.02 16.57
C LYS A 185 26.45 20.48 15.11
N LYS A 186 25.97 21.72 14.93
CA LYS A 186 25.97 22.47 13.66
C LYS A 186 27.37 22.98 13.33
N ASP A 187 27.68 23.14 12.05
CA ASP A 187 28.32 24.33 11.48
C ASP A 187 27.98 24.43 9.96
N ASP A 188 27.90 25.68 9.51
CA ASP A 188 27.24 26.16 8.29
C ASP A 188 28.11 26.15 7.01
N ASP A 189 27.41 26.35 5.88
CA ASP A 189 27.81 27.02 4.63
C ASP A 189 28.63 26.30 3.54
N ALA A 190 27.91 25.78 2.53
CA ALA A 190 27.86 26.27 1.14
C ALA A 190 27.65 25.11 0.13
N VAL A 191 26.48 25.05 -0.53
CA VAL A 191 26.20 24.14 -1.65
C VAL A 191 26.05 24.95 -2.94
N PRO A 192 26.78 24.64 -4.03
CA PRO A 192 26.62 25.29 -5.32
C PRO A 192 25.35 24.77 -6.03
N ARG A 193 24.59 25.70 -6.62
CA ARG A 193 23.38 25.44 -7.44
C ARG A 193 23.71 24.59 -8.68
N ILE A 194 22.97 23.51 -8.91
CA ILE A 194 22.92 22.80 -10.19
C ILE A 194 21.58 23.09 -10.89
N LYS A 195 21.64 23.35 -12.19
CA LYS A 195 20.53 23.73 -13.08
C LYS A 195 19.76 22.49 -13.56
N LYS A 196 18.48 22.69 -13.87
CA LYS A 196 17.60 21.73 -14.57
C LYS A 196 18.20 21.29 -15.92
N ASP A 197 17.90 20.03 -16.26
CA ASP A 197 18.17 19.29 -17.50
C ASP A 197 19.35 18.31 -17.42
N ASP A 198 19.09 17.09 -16.91
CA ASP A 198 19.83 15.86 -17.25
C ASP A 198 19.01 14.62 -16.80
N LYS A 199 18.41 13.86 -17.74
CA LYS A 199 18.04 12.46 -17.48
C LYS A 199 19.34 11.70 -17.33
N LYS A 200 19.85 11.55 -16.11
CA LYS A 200 21.03 10.73 -15.84
C LYS A 200 20.72 9.30 -16.26
N LYS A 201 21.37 8.83 -17.32
CA LYS A 201 21.27 7.45 -17.82
C LYS A 201 21.74 6.53 -16.68
N MET A 202 20.84 5.72 -16.12
CA MET A 202 21.16 4.78 -15.06
C MET A 202 22.23 3.82 -15.58
N SER A 203 23.30 3.61 -14.80
CA SER A 203 24.39 2.75 -15.24
C SER A 203 24.00 1.28 -15.13
N GLU A 204 24.72 0.42 -15.84
CA GLU A 204 24.49 -1.04 -15.81
C GLU A 204 24.67 -1.62 -14.40
N SER A 205 25.61 -1.09 -13.62
CA SER A 205 25.80 -1.49 -12.22
C SER A 205 24.65 -1.04 -11.32
N ASP A 206 24.09 0.15 -11.56
CA ASP A 206 22.96 0.64 -10.75
C ASP A 206 21.69 -0.18 -11.04
N PHE A 207 21.51 -0.66 -12.29
CA PHE A 207 20.40 -1.55 -12.64
C PHE A 207 20.56 -2.94 -12.02
N GLU A 208 21.79 -3.46 -11.97
CA GLU A 208 22.10 -4.73 -11.31
C GLU A 208 21.83 -4.65 -9.80
N GLU A 209 22.28 -3.58 -9.14
CA GLU A 209 21.98 -3.32 -7.73
C GLU A 209 20.46 -3.24 -7.49
N LEU A 210 19.72 -2.53 -8.35
CA LEU A 210 18.26 -2.49 -8.28
C LEU A 210 17.61 -3.86 -8.42
N LEU A 211 18.11 -4.73 -9.30
CA LEU A 211 17.60 -6.10 -9.46
C LEU A 211 17.80 -6.92 -8.19
N LEU A 212 19.00 -6.87 -7.61
CA LEU A 212 19.35 -7.60 -6.39
C LEU A 212 18.57 -7.08 -5.19
N ASP A 213 18.47 -5.75 -5.03
CA ASP A 213 17.67 -5.13 -3.99
C ASP A 213 16.19 -5.52 -4.11
N THR A 214 15.67 -5.66 -5.32
CA THR A 214 14.28 -6.10 -5.55
C THR A 214 14.09 -7.55 -5.13
N TRP A 215 15.08 -8.41 -5.41
CA TRP A 215 15.08 -9.81 -4.98
C TRP A 215 15.09 -9.94 -3.45
N ASP A 216 15.98 -9.20 -2.78
CA ASP A 216 16.16 -9.25 -1.32
C ASP A 216 14.91 -8.80 -0.55
N GLN A 217 14.03 -8.02 -1.18
CA GLN A 217 12.75 -7.62 -0.60
C GLN A 217 11.66 -8.72 -0.66
N ALA A 218 11.88 -9.79 -1.43
CA ALA A 218 10.99 -10.94 -1.57
C ALA A 218 9.51 -10.54 -1.80
N GLY A 219 8.54 -11.20 -1.13
CA GLY A 219 7.11 -10.90 -1.27
C GLY A 219 6.68 -9.47 -0.88
N SER A 220 7.59 -8.62 -0.41
CA SER A 220 7.35 -7.21 -0.12
C SER A 220 8.03 -6.24 -1.10
N ALA A 221 8.63 -6.76 -2.18
CA ALA A 221 9.38 -5.99 -3.17
C ALA A 221 8.56 -4.88 -3.82
N ASN A 222 9.12 -3.67 -3.83
CA ASN A 222 8.61 -2.58 -4.66
C ASN A 222 9.09 -2.76 -6.09
N LEU A 223 8.19 -3.23 -6.95
CA LEU A 223 8.50 -3.57 -8.33
C LEU A 223 8.50 -2.36 -9.27
N LYS A 224 7.94 -1.21 -8.85
CA LYS A 224 7.78 -0.04 -9.74
C LYS A 224 9.10 0.52 -10.26
N PRO A 225 10.16 0.70 -9.44
CA PRO A 225 11.44 1.18 -9.94
C PRO A 225 11.99 0.20 -10.98
N LEU A 226 12.01 -1.10 -10.66
CA LEU A 226 12.50 -2.12 -11.59
C LEU A 226 11.72 -2.11 -12.91
N ILE A 227 10.39 -2.11 -12.87
CA ILE A 227 9.52 -2.05 -14.05
C ILE A 227 9.75 -0.78 -14.86
N SER A 228 9.93 0.38 -14.21
CA SER A 228 10.13 1.68 -14.89
C SER A 228 11.43 1.74 -15.71
N TYR A 229 12.45 1.00 -15.27
CA TYR A 229 13.73 0.90 -15.95
C TYR A 229 13.80 -0.26 -16.94
N LEU A 230 12.74 -1.06 -17.08
CA LEU A 230 12.66 -2.09 -18.12
C LEU A 230 12.58 -1.43 -19.51
N SER A 231 13.48 -1.87 -20.37
CA SER A 231 13.62 -1.48 -21.77
C SER A 231 14.10 -2.69 -22.56
N THR A 232 14.10 -2.60 -23.89
CA THR A 232 14.63 -3.67 -24.77
C THR A 232 16.08 -4.03 -24.49
N THR A 233 16.84 -3.16 -23.81
CA THR A 233 18.23 -3.40 -23.41
C THR A 233 18.31 -4.00 -22.01
N THR A 234 17.67 -3.37 -21.02
CA THR A 234 17.76 -3.79 -19.61
C THR A 234 17.05 -5.10 -19.33
N VAL A 235 16.03 -5.48 -20.12
CA VAL A 235 15.35 -6.76 -19.97
C VAL A 235 16.26 -7.98 -20.24
N LYS A 236 17.35 -7.77 -20.99
CA LYS A 236 18.36 -8.80 -21.32
C LYS A 236 19.54 -8.78 -20.37
N HIS A 237 19.53 -7.89 -19.38
CA HIS A 237 20.58 -7.83 -18.36
C HIS A 237 20.69 -9.16 -17.63
N ARG A 238 21.92 -9.53 -17.28
CA ARG A 238 22.20 -10.66 -16.39
C ARG A 238 23.07 -10.18 -15.25
N THR A 239 22.71 -10.54 -14.02
CA THR A 239 23.59 -10.30 -12.86
C THR A 239 24.92 -11.03 -13.05
N LYS A 240 26.01 -10.45 -12.57
CA LYS A 240 27.36 -10.98 -12.80
C LYS A 240 27.64 -12.24 -12.02
N GLU A 241 27.09 -12.32 -10.80
CA GLU A 241 27.36 -13.43 -9.88
C GLU A 241 26.48 -14.64 -10.19
N PHE A 242 25.19 -14.41 -10.45
CA PHE A 242 24.21 -15.49 -10.57
C PHE A 242 23.57 -15.61 -11.94
N GLY A 243 23.78 -14.66 -12.85
CA GLY A 243 23.18 -14.72 -14.19
C GLY A 243 21.69 -14.42 -14.22
N TRP A 244 21.12 -13.85 -13.16
CA TRP A 244 19.68 -13.59 -13.06
C TRP A 244 19.22 -12.54 -14.05
N THR A 245 18.12 -12.83 -14.73
CA THR A 245 17.42 -11.88 -15.59
C THR A 245 16.29 -11.19 -14.82
N PRO A 246 15.84 -9.99 -15.23
CA PRO A 246 14.66 -9.37 -14.65
C PRO A 246 13.43 -10.28 -14.66
N LEU A 247 13.27 -11.09 -15.71
CA LEU A 247 12.16 -12.04 -15.83
C LEU A 247 12.23 -13.12 -14.73
N MET A 248 13.40 -13.68 -14.45
CA MET A 248 13.60 -14.68 -13.38
C MET A 248 13.23 -14.09 -12.02
N ILE A 249 13.64 -12.84 -11.75
CA ILE A 249 13.29 -12.13 -10.52
C ILE A 249 11.76 -12.03 -10.37
N PHE A 250 11.04 -11.52 -11.36
CA PHE A 250 9.57 -11.44 -11.27
C PHE A 250 8.90 -12.80 -11.10
N CYS A 251 9.45 -13.86 -11.72
CA CYS A 251 8.93 -15.22 -11.61
C CYS A 251 9.13 -15.81 -10.20
N GLY A 252 10.27 -15.52 -9.56
CA GLY A 252 10.58 -15.97 -8.20
C GLY A 252 9.89 -15.19 -7.08
N LEU A 253 9.41 -13.97 -7.35
CA LEU A 253 8.80 -13.09 -6.34
C LEU A 253 7.34 -13.46 -6.02
N HIS A 254 7.14 -14.67 -5.49
CA HIS A 254 5.83 -15.13 -5.05
C HIS A 254 5.26 -14.22 -3.95
N GLY A 255 4.04 -13.71 -4.16
CA GLY A 255 3.32 -12.87 -3.19
C GLY A 255 3.61 -11.36 -3.26
N ALA A 256 4.56 -10.91 -4.08
CA ALA A 256 4.74 -9.48 -4.35
C ALA A 256 3.53 -8.92 -5.12
N VAL A 257 3.20 -7.63 -4.95
CA VAL A 257 2.10 -7.02 -5.72
C VAL A 257 2.66 -6.45 -7.02
N GLY A 258 2.07 -6.85 -8.16
CA GLY A 258 2.44 -6.33 -9.48
C GLY A 258 3.55 -7.07 -10.22
N PHE A 259 3.97 -8.27 -9.76
CA PHE A 259 4.95 -9.07 -10.51
C PHE A 259 4.39 -9.52 -11.86
N GLU A 260 3.07 -9.72 -11.94
CA GLU A 260 2.38 -10.06 -13.20
C GLU A 260 2.61 -8.99 -14.28
N ASP A 261 2.51 -7.71 -13.92
CA ASP A 261 2.77 -6.59 -14.83
C ASP A 261 4.25 -6.56 -15.26
N GLY A 262 5.16 -6.86 -14.33
CA GLY A 262 6.58 -7.01 -14.61
C GLY A 262 6.88 -8.14 -15.60
N ILE A 263 6.27 -9.31 -15.42
CA ILE A 263 6.38 -10.45 -16.35
C ILE A 263 5.86 -10.05 -17.74
N ARG A 264 4.63 -9.51 -17.81
CA ARG A 264 4.04 -9.03 -19.07
C ARG A 264 4.96 -8.03 -19.76
N LYS A 265 5.51 -7.08 -19.00
CA LYS A 265 6.40 -6.06 -19.55
C LYS A 265 7.73 -6.61 -20.03
N CYS A 266 8.33 -7.54 -19.31
CA CYS A 266 9.53 -8.24 -19.73
C CYS A 266 9.30 -8.94 -21.07
N VAL A 267 8.22 -9.69 -21.19
CA VAL A 267 7.86 -10.40 -22.44
C VAL A 267 7.60 -9.43 -23.59
N GLU A 268 6.83 -8.35 -23.37
CA GLU A 268 6.60 -7.30 -24.37
C GLU A 268 7.89 -6.67 -24.89
N LEU A 269 8.91 -6.55 -24.04
CA LEU A 269 10.21 -5.98 -24.38
C LEU A 269 11.19 -7.01 -24.99
N GLY A 270 10.76 -8.26 -25.16
CA GLY A 270 11.54 -9.33 -25.76
C GLY A 270 12.49 -10.03 -24.78
N ALA A 271 12.07 -10.20 -23.52
CA ALA A 271 12.72 -11.13 -22.61
C ALA A 271 12.67 -12.55 -23.19
N ASP A 272 13.80 -13.26 -23.08
CA ASP A 272 13.90 -14.66 -23.49
C ASP A 272 13.67 -15.57 -22.27
N VAL A 273 12.65 -16.42 -22.38
CA VAL A 273 12.21 -17.33 -21.32
C VAL A 273 13.09 -18.58 -21.17
N GLU A 274 13.90 -18.88 -22.20
CA GLU A 274 14.82 -20.03 -22.21
C GLU A 274 16.18 -19.71 -21.61
N VAL A 275 16.45 -18.44 -21.31
CA VAL A 275 17.70 -18.03 -20.67
C VAL A 275 17.86 -18.79 -19.36
N LYS A 276 19.07 -19.29 -19.15
CA LYS A 276 19.48 -19.96 -17.93
C LYS A 276 20.36 -19.03 -17.10
N ASP A 277 20.14 -19.05 -15.81
CA ASP A 277 21.04 -18.46 -14.84
C ASP A 277 22.28 -19.36 -14.63
N GLU A 278 23.16 -18.96 -13.70
CA GLU A 278 24.38 -19.71 -13.43
C GLU A 278 24.13 -21.07 -12.76
N GLU A 279 22.95 -21.38 -12.22
CA GLU A 279 22.60 -22.74 -11.76
C GLU A 279 21.91 -23.57 -12.86
N GLY A 280 21.75 -23.00 -14.05
CA GLY A 280 21.06 -23.62 -15.16
C GLY A 280 19.53 -23.46 -15.09
N TRP A 281 19.02 -22.64 -14.17
CA TRP A 281 17.59 -22.43 -13.97
C TRP A 281 17.04 -21.44 -14.97
N THR A 282 15.90 -21.79 -15.57
CA THR A 282 15.09 -20.88 -16.39
C THR A 282 14.03 -20.18 -15.54
N ALA A 283 13.35 -19.16 -16.07
CA ALA A 283 12.25 -18.49 -15.37
C ALA A 283 11.16 -19.47 -14.84
N LEU A 284 10.97 -20.62 -15.50
CA LEU A 284 10.03 -21.65 -15.08
C LEU A 284 10.54 -22.47 -13.88
N HIS A 285 11.86 -22.69 -13.76
CA HIS A 285 12.47 -23.30 -12.57
C HIS A 285 12.28 -22.39 -11.35
N TRP A 286 12.42 -21.07 -11.52
CA TRP A 286 12.14 -20.08 -10.47
C TRP A 286 10.69 -20.14 -10.00
N CYS A 287 9.73 -20.26 -10.91
CA CYS A 287 8.32 -20.45 -10.54
C CYS A 287 8.11 -21.73 -9.71
N ALA A 288 8.71 -22.84 -10.15
CA ALA A 288 8.60 -24.15 -9.48
C ALA A 288 9.19 -24.15 -8.08
N TYR A 289 10.37 -23.56 -7.92
CA TYR A 289 11.06 -23.50 -6.62
C TYR A 289 10.29 -22.62 -5.62
N HIS A 290 9.78 -21.46 -6.05
CA HIS A 290 9.09 -20.51 -5.18
C HIS A 290 7.58 -20.71 -5.04
N GLY A 291 7.00 -21.70 -5.72
CA GLY A 291 5.57 -21.99 -5.65
C GLY A 291 4.70 -20.95 -6.35
N ASN A 292 5.21 -20.26 -7.38
CA ASN A 292 4.51 -19.15 -8.01
C ASN A 292 3.66 -19.61 -9.22
N ALA A 293 2.54 -20.29 -8.94
CA ALA A 293 1.64 -20.78 -9.98
C ALA A 293 1.05 -19.63 -10.83
N THR A 294 0.82 -18.46 -10.22
CA THR A 294 0.33 -17.27 -10.91
C THR A 294 1.33 -16.77 -11.96
N ALA A 295 2.64 -16.78 -11.68
CA ALA A 295 3.66 -16.42 -12.66
C ALA A 295 3.67 -17.37 -13.87
N VAL A 296 3.49 -18.68 -13.65
CA VAL A 296 3.35 -19.66 -14.74
C VAL A 296 2.17 -19.34 -15.64
N LYS A 297 1.01 -19.04 -15.02
CA LYS A 297 -0.18 -18.64 -15.77
C LYS A 297 0.06 -17.40 -16.63
N VAL A 298 0.71 -16.38 -16.09
CA VAL A 298 1.04 -15.16 -16.86
C VAL A 298 2.03 -15.43 -17.99
N LEU A 299 3.06 -16.25 -17.77
CA LEU A 299 4.00 -16.67 -18.84
C LEU A 299 3.27 -17.41 -19.97
N LYS A 300 2.37 -18.34 -19.63
CA LYS A 300 1.54 -19.05 -20.61
C LYS A 300 0.69 -18.10 -21.44
N GLU A 301 0.03 -17.14 -20.79
CA GLU A 301 -0.83 -16.16 -21.47
C GLU A 301 -0.05 -15.20 -22.39
N THR A 302 1.23 -14.94 -22.09
CA THR A 302 2.00 -13.87 -22.75
C THR A 302 2.93 -14.34 -23.86
N CYS A 303 3.65 -15.44 -23.66
CA CYS A 303 4.62 -15.96 -24.65
C CYS A 303 4.49 -17.46 -24.93
N GLY A 304 3.68 -18.18 -24.16
CA GLY A 304 3.74 -19.65 -24.14
C GLY A 304 5.00 -20.15 -23.41
N ILE A 305 4.94 -21.38 -22.92
CA ILE A 305 6.07 -22.01 -22.21
C ILE A 305 6.52 -23.34 -22.84
N GLU A 306 5.99 -23.67 -24.02
CA GLU A 306 6.24 -24.94 -24.70
C GLU A 306 7.74 -25.14 -25.00
N GLY A 307 8.28 -26.28 -24.59
CA GLY A 307 9.69 -26.63 -24.74
C GLY A 307 10.56 -26.23 -23.56
N VAL A 308 10.12 -25.28 -22.72
CA VAL A 308 10.87 -24.81 -21.53
C VAL A 308 10.71 -25.77 -20.35
N GLU A 309 9.59 -26.50 -20.28
CA GLU A 309 9.28 -27.44 -19.21
C GLU A 309 10.24 -28.63 -19.14
N GLY A 310 10.82 -29.02 -20.27
CA GLY A 310 11.78 -30.13 -20.37
C GLY A 310 13.23 -29.73 -20.13
N VAL A 311 13.50 -28.44 -19.91
CA VAL A 311 14.84 -27.93 -19.69
C VAL A 311 15.38 -28.45 -18.35
N LYS A 312 16.64 -28.90 -18.37
CA LYS A 312 17.34 -29.35 -17.17
C LYS A 312 18.30 -28.29 -16.64
N ASP A 313 18.36 -28.18 -15.32
CA ASP A 313 19.38 -27.41 -14.60
C ASP A 313 20.72 -28.16 -14.52
N LYS A 314 21.69 -27.60 -13.79
CA LYS A 314 23.01 -28.23 -13.58
C LYS A 314 22.97 -29.52 -12.77
N GLU A 315 21.96 -29.71 -11.92
CA GLU A 315 21.72 -30.96 -11.18
C GLU A 315 21.01 -32.01 -12.03
N GLY A 316 20.59 -31.64 -13.25
CA GLY A 316 19.84 -32.51 -14.16
C GLY A 316 18.35 -32.59 -13.84
N LYS A 317 17.85 -31.72 -12.96
CA LYS A 317 16.45 -31.60 -12.55
C LYS A 317 15.69 -30.76 -13.56
N THR A 318 14.45 -31.17 -13.83
CA THR A 318 13.48 -30.41 -14.60
C THR A 318 12.58 -29.59 -13.67
N VAL A 319 11.78 -28.69 -14.24
CA VAL A 319 10.72 -27.96 -13.53
C VAL A 319 9.79 -28.91 -12.76
N ARG A 320 9.46 -30.07 -13.34
CA ARG A 320 8.65 -31.09 -12.67
C ARG A 320 9.32 -31.64 -11.43
N ASP A 321 10.61 -31.92 -11.51
CA ASP A 321 11.38 -32.48 -10.41
C ASP A 321 11.43 -31.48 -9.24
N LEU A 322 11.65 -30.19 -9.54
CA LEU A 322 11.62 -29.12 -8.53
C LEU A 322 10.24 -28.95 -7.89
N CYS A 323 9.15 -28.98 -8.66
CA CYS A 323 7.79 -28.90 -8.10
C CYS A 323 7.51 -30.05 -7.10
N VAL A 324 8.01 -31.26 -7.39
CA VAL A 324 7.85 -32.42 -6.50
C VAL A 324 8.71 -32.28 -5.24
N GLU A 325 9.95 -31.81 -5.38
CA GLU A 325 10.89 -31.62 -4.25
C GLU A 325 10.38 -30.55 -3.27
N GLU A 326 9.93 -29.41 -3.79
CA GLU A 326 9.41 -28.28 -3.01
C GLU A 326 7.93 -28.40 -2.63
N LYS A 327 7.25 -29.47 -3.08
CA LYS A 327 5.81 -29.74 -2.85
C LYS A 327 4.88 -28.66 -3.44
N ASN A 328 5.27 -28.07 -4.55
CA ASN A 328 4.53 -27.05 -5.30
C ASN A 328 3.74 -27.69 -6.46
N GLU A 329 2.82 -28.61 -6.14
CA GLU A 329 2.04 -29.37 -7.13
C GLU A 329 1.07 -28.51 -7.94
N ASP A 330 0.62 -27.40 -7.38
CA ASP A 330 -0.18 -26.37 -8.06
C ASP A 330 0.57 -25.73 -9.23
N VAL A 331 1.87 -25.47 -9.08
CA VAL A 331 2.71 -24.97 -10.16
C VAL A 331 2.80 -25.98 -11.30
N TRP A 332 3.04 -27.27 -11.00
CA TRP A 332 3.11 -28.30 -12.04
C TRP A 332 1.77 -28.48 -12.76
N ARG A 333 0.64 -28.45 -12.04
CA ARG A 333 -0.69 -28.48 -12.65
C ARG A 333 -0.89 -27.32 -13.62
N GLU A 334 -0.44 -26.12 -13.24
CA GLU A 334 -0.50 -24.98 -14.13
C GLU A 334 0.41 -25.18 -15.35
N VAL A 335 1.61 -25.77 -15.21
CA VAL A 335 2.54 -26.07 -16.32
C VAL A 335 2.00 -27.11 -17.30
N GLU A 336 1.43 -28.23 -16.83
CA GLU A 336 0.90 -29.31 -17.68
C GLU A 336 -0.37 -28.89 -18.45
N GLY A 337 -1.03 -27.82 -18.00
CA GLY A 337 -2.25 -27.27 -18.58
C GLY A 337 -3.46 -27.76 -17.80
N GLY A 338 -4.25 -26.83 -17.26
CA GLY A 338 -5.43 -27.10 -16.45
C GLY A 338 -6.44 -28.02 -17.17
N GLY A 339 -6.31 -29.31 -16.94
CA GLY A 339 -7.38 -30.27 -17.12
C GLY A 339 -8.33 -30.11 -15.95
N GLU A 340 -9.47 -29.47 -16.18
CA GLU A 340 -10.64 -29.72 -15.36
C GLU A 340 -10.84 -31.24 -15.31
N GLU A 341 -10.96 -31.79 -14.10
CA GLU A 341 -11.51 -33.12 -13.85
C GLU A 341 -12.97 -33.14 -14.32
N GLY A 342 -13.17 -33.29 -15.62
CA GLY A 342 -14.43 -33.74 -16.21
C GLY A 342 -14.51 -35.25 -16.09
N GLU A 343 -15.46 -35.72 -15.28
CA GLU A 343 -15.82 -37.13 -15.14
C GLU A 343 -15.86 -37.89 -16.48
N GLY A 344 -15.48 -39.17 -16.39
CA GLY A 344 -15.15 -40.02 -17.51
C GLY A 344 -16.14 -40.06 -18.66
N VAL A 345 -15.59 -39.96 -19.87
CA VAL A 345 -16.13 -40.70 -21.02
C VAL A 345 -15.01 -41.56 -21.59
N LYS A 346 -15.09 -42.85 -21.26
CA LYS A 346 -14.40 -43.93 -21.96
C LYS A 346 -14.64 -43.80 -23.46
N LYS A 347 -13.61 -43.48 -24.25
CA LYS A 347 -13.55 -43.98 -25.62
C LYS A 347 -12.87 -45.34 -25.59
N ARG A 348 -13.71 -46.38 -25.56
CA ARG A 348 -13.32 -47.72 -25.99
C ARG A 348 -12.85 -47.65 -27.45
N LYS A 349 -11.84 -48.49 -27.71
CA LYS A 349 -11.20 -48.81 -28.98
C LYS A 349 -12.11 -48.79 -30.19
#